data_AF-A0A9C8WSB5-F1
#
_entry.id   AF-A0A9C8WSB5-F1
#
_cell.length_a   1.000
_cell.length_b   1.000
_cell.length_c   1.000
_cell.angle_alpha   90.00
_cell.angle_beta   90.00
_cell.angle_gamma   90.00
#
_symmetry.space_group_name_H-M   'P 1'
#
loop_
_entity.id
_entity.type
_entity.pdbx_description
1 polymer ?
#
loop_
_entity_poly.entity_id
_entity_poly.type
_entity_poly.pdbx_seq_one_letter_code
_entity_poly.pdbx_strand_id
1 'polypeptide(L)'
;VRELIGRLDELPAGRRELLLPRALRSAIQRFGATRNVQDAATALGNVCASEGERMESELSTIRYIAWAIPSVGFIGTVRGIGAALSLAHQAVEGDITGVTQSLGVAFNSTFIALVISIVLMFFIHQLQLMQERLVLDTETYGDRQLIARLRIHP
;
A
#
# COMPACT_ATOMS: atom_id res chain seq x y z
N VAL A 1 -15.64 -22.40 -22.67
CA VAL A 1 -14.33 -21.71 -22.53
C VAL A 1 -14.20 -20.54 -23.51
N ARG A 2 -14.20 -20.78 -24.83
CA ARG A 2 -13.97 -19.72 -25.83
C ARG A 2 -14.98 -18.56 -25.76
N GLU A 3 -16.26 -18.86 -25.50
CA GLU A 3 -17.31 -17.85 -25.29
C GLU A 3 -17.09 -16.99 -24.03
N LEU A 4 -16.71 -17.59 -22.91
CA LEU A 4 -16.46 -16.86 -21.66
C LEU A 4 -15.27 -15.91 -21.76
N ILE A 5 -14.20 -16.33 -22.47
CA ILE A 5 -13.06 -15.46 -22.75
C ILE A 5 -13.48 -14.30 -23.65
N GLY A 6 -14.30 -14.56 -24.68
CA GLY A 6 -14.86 -13.52 -25.54
C GLY A 6 -15.62 -12.44 -24.77
N ARG A 7 -16.47 -12.83 -23.81
CA ARG A 7 -17.17 -11.86 -22.93
C ARG A 7 -16.22 -11.03 -22.06
N LEU A 8 -15.08 -11.59 -21.66
CA LEU A 8 -14.04 -10.84 -20.94
C LEU A 8 -13.25 -9.92 -21.88
N ASP A 9 -13.10 -10.27 -23.16
CA ASP A 9 -12.49 -9.43 -24.20
C ASP A 9 -13.39 -8.25 -24.62
N GLU A 10 -14.70 -8.35 -24.43
CA GLU A 10 -15.65 -7.26 -24.71
C GLU A 10 -15.56 -6.10 -23.69
N LEU A 11 -14.92 -6.31 -22.54
CA LEU A 11 -14.73 -5.25 -21.56
C LEU A 11 -13.86 -4.11 -22.14
N PRO A 12 -14.02 -2.85 -21.69
CA PRO A 12 -13.09 -1.77 -22.04
C PRO A 12 -11.65 -2.12 -21.62
N ALA A 13 -10.64 -1.70 -22.38
CA ALA A 13 -9.24 -2.06 -22.15
C ALA A 13 -8.79 -1.85 -20.68
N GLY A 14 -9.09 -0.69 -20.10
CA GLY A 14 -8.74 -0.40 -18.69
C GLY A 14 -9.47 -1.30 -17.66
N ARG A 15 -10.63 -1.86 -17.98
CA ARG A 15 -11.31 -2.83 -17.09
C ARG A 15 -10.75 -4.23 -17.22
N ARG A 16 -10.20 -4.60 -18.39
CA ARG A 16 -9.58 -5.92 -18.59
C ARG A 16 -8.32 -6.11 -17.76
N GLU A 17 -7.63 -5.01 -17.45
CA GLU A 17 -6.38 -5.02 -16.68
C GLU A 17 -6.59 -5.06 -15.16
N LEU A 18 -7.84 -4.89 -14.70
CA LEU A 18 -8.17 -5.04 -13.29
C LEU A 18 -7.95 -6.47 -12.81
N LEU A 19 -7.71 -6.61 -11.50
CA LEU A 19 -7.41 -7.87 -10.83
C LEU A 19 -8.41 -8.98 -11.18
N LEU A 20 -9.69 -8.73 -10.96
CA LEU A 20 -10.74 -9.74 -11.11
C LEU A 20 -10.86 -10.29 -12.55
N PRO A 21 -10.99 -9.46 -13.61
CA PRO A 21 -11.01 -9.97 -14.99
C PRO A 21 -9.74 -10.72 -15.39
N ARG A 22 -8.56 -10.30 -14.93
CA ARG A 22 -7.29 -11.01 -15.18
C ARG A 22 -7.27 -12.38 -14.50
N ALA A 23 -7.67 -12.44 -13.24
CA ALA A 23 -7.72 -13.67 -12.46
C ALA A 23 -8.72 -14.69 -13.07
N LEU A 24 -9.93 -14.23 -13.42
CA LEU A 24 -10.94 -15.07 -14.09
C LEU A 24 -10.46 -15.55 -15.46
N ARG A 25 -9.85 -14.68 -16.27
CA ARG A 25 -9.28 -15.05 -17.57
C ARG A 25 -8.24 -16.16 -17.43
N SER A 26 -7.31 -15.99 -16.49
CA SER A 26 -6.23 -16.97 -16.23
C SER A 26 -6.82 -18.34 -15.87
N ALA A 27 -7.78 -18.37 -14.95
CA ALA A 27 -8.47 -19.60 -14.54
C ALA A 27 -9.21 -20.27 -15.70
N ILE A 28 -9.97 -19.52 -16.51
CA ILE A 28 -10.73 -20.04 -17.65
C ILE A 28 -9.79 -20.59 -18.74
N GLN A 29 -8.70 -19.88 -19.04
CA GLN A 29 -7.69 -20.32 -20.00
C GLN A 29 -7.03 -21.61 -19.54
N ARG A 30 -6.64 -21.68 -18.26
CA ARG A 30 -6.02 -22.86 -17.69
C ARG A 30 -6.96 -24.08 -17.71
N PHE A 31 -8.21 -23.89 -17.30
CA PHE A 31 -9.25 -24.93 -17.40
C PHE A 31 -9.44 -25.42 -18.83
N GLY A 32 -9.43 -24.51 -19.82
CA GLY A 32 -9.57 -24.86 -21.23
C GLY A 32 -8.44 -25.73 -21.78
N ALA A 33 -7.22 -25.54 -21.27
CA ALA A 33 -6.05 -26.30 -21.69
C ALA A 33 -5.95 -27.67 -20.98
N THR A 34 -6.22 -27.73 -19.68
CA THR A 34 -5.99 -28.95 -18.89
C THR A 34 -7.24 -29.77 -18.62
N ARG A 35 -8.43 -29.17 -18.79
CA ARG A 35 -9.74 -29.72 -18.36
C ARG A 35 -9.78 -30.11 -16.88
N ASN A 36 -8.93 -29.53 -16.05
CA ASN A 36 -8.83 -29.81 -14.63
C ASN A 36 -9.25 -28.59 -13.81
N VAL A 37 -10.24 -28.77 -12.93
CA VAL A 37 -10.75 -27.72 -12.04
C VAL A 37 -9.68 -27.24 -11.06
N GLN A 38 -8.82 -28.14 -10.58
CA GLN A 38 -7.75 -27.80 -9.65
C GLN A 38 -6.72 -26.87 -10.29
N ASP A 39 -6.34 -27.14 -11.54
CA ASP A 39 -5.41 -26.26 -12.26
C ASP A 39 -5.98 -24.85 -12.46
N ALA A 40 -7.30 -24.76 -12.67
CA ALA A 40 -7.98 -23.47 -12.80
C ALA A 40 -8.00 -22.69 -11.48
N ALA A 41 -8.27 -23.37 -10.35
CA ALA A 41 -8.22 -22.78 -9.02
C ALA A 41 -6.80 -22.29 -8.68
N THR A 42 -5.79 -23.12 -8.93
CA THR A 42 -4.37 -22.73 -8.76
C THR A 42 -4.02 -21.51 -9.62
N ALA A 43 -4.48 -21.46 -10.87
CA ALA A 43 -4.23 -20.31 -11.75
C ALA A 43 -4.92 -19.03 -11.28
N LEU A 44 -6.12 -19.12 -10.69
CA LEU A 44 -6.81 -18.01 -10.06
C LEU A 44 -6.02 -17.47 -8.86
N GLY A 45 -5.67 -18.36 -7.93
CA GLY A 45 -4.92 -18.03 -6.71
C GLY A 45 -3.57 -17.41 -7.02
N ASN A 46 -2.82 -17.96 -7.99
CA ASN A 46 -1.52 -17.42 -8.39
C ASN A 46 -1.60 -15.97 -8.90
N VAL A 47 -2.64 -15.61 -9.65
CA VAL A 47 -2.83 -14.23 -10.11
C VAL A 47 -3.17 -13.31 -8.94
N CYS A 48 -4.04 -13.76 -8.03
CA CYS A 48 -4.41 -12.98 -6.85
C CYS A 48 -3.21 -12.75 -5.93
N ALA A 49 -2.42 -13.79 -5.66
CA ALA A 49 -1.20 -13.73 -4.85
C ALA A 49 -0.16 -12.80 -5.48
N SER A 50 0.12 -12.96 -6.77
CA SER A 50 1.11 -12.12 -7.48
C SER A 50 0.73 -10.64 -7.49
N GLU A 51 -0.56 -10.31 -7.67
CA GLU A 51 -1.01 -8.93 -7.61
C GLU A 51 -0.99 -8.39 -6.17
N GLY A 52 -1.29 -9.22 -5.17
CA GLY A 52 -1.12 -8.86 -3.76
C GLY A 52 0.33 -8.49 -3.41
N GLU A 53 1.30 -9.31 -3.82
CA GLU A 53 2.73 -9.02 -3.64
C GLU A 53 3.14 -7.73 -4.35
N ARG A 54 2.63 -7.48 -5.56
CA ARG A 54 2.92 -6.24 -6.30
C ARG A 54 2.37 -5.02 -5.56
N MET A 55 1.13 -5.08 -5.08
CA MET A 55 0.49 -4.00 -4.32
C MET A 55 1.24 -3.73 -3.01
N GLU A 56 1.71 -4.77 -2.32
CA GLU A 56 2.53 -4.63 -1.11
C GLU A 56 3.89 -3.98 -1.43
N SER A 57 4.53 -4.37 -2.53
CA SER A 57 5.80 -3.79 -2.98
C SER A 57 5.67 -2.29 -3.29
N GLU A 58 4.63 -1.92 -4.05
CA GLU A 58 4.32 -0.52 -4.36
C GLU A 58 4.03 0.29 -3.07
N LEU A 59 3.26 -0.27 -2.13
CA LEU A 59 2.96 0.38 -0.85
C LEU A 59 4.19 0.51 0.06
N SER A 60 5.14 -0.42 -0.05
CA SER A 60 6.36 -0.44 0.78
C SER A 60 7.19 0.83 0.59
N THR A 61 7.31 1.35 -0.63
CA THR A 61 8.00 2.63 -0.89
C THR A 61 7.31 3.79 -0.18
N ILE A 62 5.97 3.84 -0.21
CA ILE A 62 5.20 4.88 0.48
C ILE A 62 5.40 4.77 2.00
N ARG A 63 5.34 3.55 2.55
CA ARG A 63 5.58 3.28 3.98
C ARG A 63 6.98 3.68 4.41
N TYR A 64 7.99 3.42 3.59
CA TYR A 64 9.38 3.84 3.85
C TYR A 64 9.49 5.37 3.96
N ILE A 65 8.89 6.11 3.02
CA ILE A 65 8.88 7.58 3.06
C ILE A 65 8.14 8.08 4.31
N ALA A 66 6.98 7.52 4.62
CA ALA A 66 6.20 7.87 5.80
C ALA A 66 6.98 7.63 7.10
N TRP A 67 7.71 6.52 7.18
CA TRP A 67 8.58 6.19 8.31
C TRP A 67 9.72 7.19 8.50
N ALA A 68 10.19 7.86 7.44
CA ALA A 68 11.25 8.85 7.54
C ALA A 68 10.78 10.20 8.14
N ILE A 69 9.48 10.50 8.12
CA ILE A 69 8.95 11.80 8.56
C ILE A 69 9.30 12.13 10.04
N PRO A 70 9.11 11.22 11.02
CA PRO A 70 9.54 11.46 12.40
C PRO A 70 11.04 11.73 12.52
N SER A 71 11.88 10.99 11.78
CA SER A 71 13.33 11.17 11.76
C SER A 71 13.73 12.55 11.23
N VAL A 72 13.05 13.04 10.18
CA VAL A 72 13.24 14.41 9.68
C VAL A 72 12.84 15.45 10.73
N GLY A 73 11.73 15.23 11.44
CA GLY A 73 11.33 16.06 12.57
C GLY A 73 12.39 16.10 13.67
N PHE A 74 12.97 14.94 14.00
CA PHE A 74 14.06 14.85 14.98
C PHE A 74 15.32 15.59 14.52
N ILE A 75 15.69 15.50 13.24
CA ILE A 75 16.79 16.29 12.67
C ILE A 75 16.54 17.80 12.85
N GLY A 76 15.30 18.25 12.65
CA GLY A 76 14.89 19.63 12.93
C GLY A 76 15.14 20.04 14.39
N THR A 77 14.80 19.15 15.34
CA THR A 77 15.09 19.36 16.76
C THR A 77 16.58 19.41 17.06
N VAL A 78 17.37 18.47 16.53
CA VAL A 78 18.83 18.45 16.72
C VAL A 78 19.46 19.74 16.20
N ARG A 79 19.03 20.21 15.02
CA ARG A 79 19.49 21.49 14.46
C ARG A 79 19.10 22.68 15.35
N GLY A 80 17.84 22.75 15.78
CA GLY A 80 17.34 23.88 16.58
C GLY A 80 17.97 23.95 17.97
N ILE A 81 18.20 22.80 18.61
CA ILE A 81 18.97 22.72 19.86
C ILE A 81 20.41 23.14 19.64
N GLY A 82 21.07 22.68 18.56
CA GLY A 82 22.43 23.10 18.23
C GLY A 82 22.57 24.63 18.08
N ALA A 83 21.60 25.27 17.40
CA ALA A 83 21.54 26.72 17.28
C ALA A 83 21.28 27.42 18.63
N ALA A 84 20.42 26.84 19.48
CA ALA A 84 20.19 27.38 20.81
C ALA A 84 21.46 27.35 21.66
N LEU A 85 22.22 26.24 21.61
CA LEU A 85 23.47 26.08 22.36
C LEU A 85 24.56 27.05 21.92
N SER A 86 24.61 27.45 20.64
CA SER A 86 25.58 28.46 20.19
C SER A 86 25.31 29.85 20.79
N LEU A 87 24.08 30.10 21.25
CA LEU A 87 23.65 31.35 21.89
C LEU A 87 23.68 31.28 23.42
N ALA A 88 24.18 30.17 23.99
CA ALA A 88 24.17 29.94 25.43
C ALA A 88 24.92 31.03 26.22
N HIS A 89 25.99 31.61 25.66
CA HIS A 89 26.73 32.68 26.33
C HIS A 89 25.88 33.94 26.55
N GLN A 90 25.12 34.36 25.52
CA GLN A 90 24.22 35.52 25.59
C GLN A 90 23.08 35.29 26.60
N ALA A 91 22.59 34.05 26.69
CA ALA A 91 21.59 33.68 27.69
C ALA A 91 22.10 33.82 29.13
N VAL A 92 23.38 33.52 29.38
CA VAL A 92 24.01 33.73 30.69
C VAL A 92 24.16 35.23 31.01
N GLU A 93 24.37 36.06 29.99
CA GLU A 93 24.42 37.52 30.11
C GLU A 93 23.03 38.18 30.31
N GLY A 94 21.96 37.39 30.21
CA GLY A 94 20.58 37.81 30.46
C GLY A 94 19.69 37.91 29.22
N ASP A 95 20.23 37.75 28.00
CA ASP A 95 19.45 37.71 26.76
C ASP A 95 19.14 36.27 26.33
N ILE A 96 17.96 35.80 26.71
CA ILE A 96 17.47 34.45 26.38
C ILE A 96 16.65 34.40 25.08
N THR A 97 16.48 35.54 24.39
CA THR A 97 15.55 35.65 23.27
C THR A 97 15.93 34.70 22.13
N GLY A 98 17.21 34.66 21.78
CA GLY A 98 17.70 33.78 20.71
C GLY A 98 17.63 32.28 21.05
N VAL A 99 17.86 31.92 22.31
CA VAL A 99 17.75 30.52 22.80
C VAL A 99 16.30 30.05 22.77
N THR A 100 15.36 30.87 23.29
CA THR A 100 13.94 30.54 23.34
C THR A 100 13.33 30.40 21.94
N GLN A 101 13.70 31.27 21.00
CA GLN A 101 13.27 31.16 19.61
C GLN A 101 13.78 29.87 18.94
N SER A 102 15.07 29.55 19.12
CA SER A 102 15.70 28.36 18.51
C SER A 102 15.11 27.05 19.03
N LEU A 103 14.87 26.97 20.36
CA LEU A 103 14.17 25.85 20.97
C LEU A 103 12.71 25.76 20.52
N GLY A 104 12.02 26.90 20.37
CA GLY A 104 10.65 26.93 19.84
C GLY A 104 10.55 26.32 18.44
N VAL A 105 11.49 26.66 17.55
CA VAL A 105 11.57 26.05 16.21
C VAL A 105 11.88 24.55 16.30
N ALA A 106 12.81 24.14 17.18
CA ALA A 106 13.12 22.73 17.42
C ALA A 106 11.87 21.94 17.77
N PHE A 107 11.17 22.33 18.84
CA PHE A 107 9.97 21.65 19.32
C PHE A 107 8.86 21.63 18.26
N ASN A 108 8.58 22.77 17.61
CA ASN A 108 7.51 22.84 16.62
C ASN A 108 7.79 21.94 15.40
N SER A 109 9.05 21.83 14.98
CA SER A 109 9.43 20.96 13.86
C SER A 109 9.12 19.49 14.12
N THR A 110 9.44 18.98 15.32
CA THR A 110 9.11 17.60 15.71
C THR A 110 7.63 17.42 15.97
N PHE A 111 6.98 18.38 16.62
CA PHE A 111 5.54 18.31 16.88
C PHE A 111 4.73 18.16 15.58
N ILE A 112 4.98 19.04 14.60
CA ILE A 112 4.31 18.99 13.30
C ILE A 112 4.63 17.68 12.57
N ALA A 113 5.89 17.24 12.58
CA ALA A 113 6.29 15.99 11.94
C ALA A 113 5.56 14.77 12.53
N LEU A 114 5.43 14.70 13.85
CA LEU A 114 4.72 13.61 14.52
C LEU A 114 3.22 13.63 14.20
N VAL A 115 2.58 14.80 14.25
CA VAL A 115 1.15 14.93 13.91
C VAL A 115 0.88 14.47 12.48
N ILE A 116 1.68 14.96 11.52
CA ILE A 116 1.56 14.55 10.12
C ILE A 116 1.82 13.05 9.97
N SER A 117 2.86 12.52 10.65
CA SER A 117 3.19 11.10 10.59
C SER A 117 2.06 10.20 11.10
N ILE A 118 1.39 10.58 12.18
CA ILE A 118 0.26 9.81 12.74
C ILE A 118 -0.90 9.78 11.75
N VAL A 119 -1.29 10.95 11.23
CA VAL A 119 -2.39 11.07 10.27
C VAL A 119 -2.08 10.29 8.99
N LEU A 120 -0.87 10.43 8.46
CA LEU A 120 -0.44 9.73 7.25
C LEU A 120 -0.41 8.21 7.46
N MET A 121 0.14 7.75 8.58
CA MET A 121 0.24 6.31 8.89
C MET A 121 -1.15 5.68 9.02
N PHE A 122 -2.13 6.41 9.58
CA PHE A 122 -3.52 5.97 9.60
C PHE A 122 -4.06 5.72 8.19
N PHE A 123 -3.88 6.66 7.25
CA PHE A 123 -4.34 6.48 5.88
C PHE A 123 -3.61 5.35 5.14
N ILE A 124 -2.30 5.20 5.35
CA ILE A 124 -1.52 4.09 4.77
C ILE A 124 -2.06 2.75 5.26
N HIS A 125 -2.35 2.64 6.56
CA HIS A 125 -2.93 1.43 7.13
C HIS A 125 -4.32 1.12 6.55
N GLN A 126 -5.19 2.14 6.43
CA GLN A 126 -6.50 1.97 5.80
C GLN A 126 -6.38 1.51 4.34
N LEU A 127 -5.44 2.07 3.58
CA LEU A 127 -5.18 1.66 2.20
C LEU A 127 -4.72 0.20 2.14
N GLN A 128 -3.78 -0.19 3.02
CA GLN A 128 -3.29 -1.57 3.10
C GLN A 128 -4.46 -2.56 3.35
N LEU A 129 -5.33 -2.25 4.32
CA LEU A 129 -6.50 -3.08 4.61
C LEU A 129 -7.46 -3.19 3.41
N MET A 130 -7.63 -2.11 2.65
CA MET A 130 -8.46 -2.14 1.43
C MET A 130 -7.83 -3.00 0.33
N GLN A 131 -6.50 -2.95 0.18
CA GLN A 131 -5.76 -3.76 -0.79
C GLN A 131 -5.84 -5.27 -0.44
N GLU A 132 -5.62 -5.62 0.82
CA GLU A 132 -5.74 -7.00 1.31
C GLU A 132 -7.15 -7.55 1.09
N ARG A 133 -8.19 -6.76 1.44
CA ARG A 133 -9.58 -7.15 1.20
C ARG A 133 -9.90 -7.32 -0.29
N LEU A 134 -9.41 -6.43 -1.15
CA LEU A 134 -9.64 -6.54 -2.60
C LEU A 134 -9.12 -7.86 -3.16
N VAL A 135 -7.93 -8.28 -2.73
CA VAL A 135 -7.33 -9.56 -3.17
C VAL A 135 -8.15 -10.74 -2.66
N LEU A 136 -8.47 -10.78 -1.37
CA LEU A 136 -9.24 -11.84 -0.75
C LEU A 136 -10.66 -11.97 -1.32
N ASP A 137 -11.34 -10.84 -1.52
CA ASP A 137 -12.68 -10.79 -2.11
C ASP A 137 -12.66 -11.27 -3.56
N THR A 138 -11.61 -10.95 -4.31
CA THR A 138 -11.45 -11.41 -5.70
C THR A 138 -11.23 -12.91 -5.78
N GLU A 139 -10.37 -13.45 -4.94
CA GLU A 139 -10.12 -14.90 -4.84
C GLU A 139 -11.41 -15.64 -4.45
N THR A 140 -12.07 -15.19 -3.37
CA THR A 140 -13.34 -15.76 -2.89
C THR A 140 -14.44 -15.69 -3.96
N TYR A 141 -14.51 -14.58 -4.71
CA TYR A 141 -15.48 -14.43 -5.79
C TYR A 141 -15.20 -15.42 -6.92
N GLY A 142 -13.94 -15.55 -7.35
CA GLY A 142 -13.54 -16.50 -8.39
C GLY A 142 -13.81 -17.94 -7.99
N ASP A 143 -13.52 -18.32 -6.74
CA ASP A 143 -13.83 -19.65 -6.24
C ASP A 143 -15.32 -19.97 -6.25
N ARG A 144 -16.14 -19.07 -5.70
CA ARG A 144 -17.60 -19.29 -5.59
C ARG A 144 -18.31 -19.24 -6.93
N GLN A 145 -17.94 -18.31 -7.80
CA GLN A 145 -18.71 -18.05 -9.03
C GLN A 145 -18.15 -18.78 -10.25
N LEU A 146 -16.84 -18.99 -10.32
CA LEU A 146 -16.21 -19.70 -11.42
C LEU A 146 -15.91 -21.15 -11.02
N ILE A 147 -15.02 -21.38 -10.05
CA ILE A 147 -14.48 -22.72 -9.76
C ILE A 147 -15.59 -23.69 -9.34
N ALA A 148 -16.46 -23.30 -8.42
CA ALA A 148 -17.56 -24.14 -7.94
C ALA A 148 -18.59 -24.52 -9.03
N ARG A 149 -18.61 -23.79 -10.16
CA ARG A 149 -19.52 -24.03 -11.29
C ARG A 149 -18.85 -24.77 -12.45
N LEU A 150 -17.52 -24.94 -12.43
CA LEU A 150 -16.81 -25.71 -13.44
C LEU A 150 -17.15 -27.19 -13.29
N ARG A 151 -17.57 -27.83 -14.38
CA ARG A 151 -17.83 -29.26 -14.47
C ARG A 151 -17.13 -29.82 -15.69
N ILE A 152 -16.53 -31.00 -15.54
CA ILE A 152 -16.03 -31.77 -16.67
C ILE A 152 -17.25 -32.51 -17.23
N HIS A 153 -17.69 -32.13 -18.43
CA HIS A 153 -18.69 -32.92 -19.14
C HIS A 153 -17.99 -34.17 -19.71
N PRO A 154 -18.51 -35.38 -19.44
CA PRO A 154 -17.96 -36.63 -19.96
C PRO A 154 -18.06 -36.72 -21.50
#